data_AF-A0A0D9WGJ3-F1
#
_entry.id   AF-A0A0D9WGJ3-F1
#
_cell.length_a   1.000
_cell.length_b   1.000
_cell.length_c   1.000
_cell.angle_alpha   90.00
_cell.angle_beta   90.00
_cell.angle_gamma   90.00
#
_symmetry.space_group_name_H-M   'P 1'
#
loop_
_entity.id
_entity.type
_entity.pdbx_description
1 polymer ?
#
loop_
_entity_poly.entity_id
_entity_poly.type
_entity_poly.pdbx_seq_one_letter_code
_entity_poly.pdbx_strand_id
1 'polypeptide(L)'
;MIHELYMKIGSVFTISVARILKATFLVGPEVSVHFFQGLESEVSHGNLFEFTVHMCRKEVGHGVDTATRIEHSRFIVDALKPTRLMIHVDPMVQEVELVLRLWK
;
A
#
# COMPACT_ATOMS: atom_id res chain seq x y z
N MET A 1 1.32 15.32 -16.79
CA MET A 1 1.03 14.06 -17.50
C MET A 1 -0.26 13.35 -17.03
N ILE A 2 -0.31 12.65 -15.88
CA ILE A 2 -1.53 11.90 -15.46
C ILE A 2 -2.72 12.84 -15.19
N HIS A 3 -2.50 13.96 -14.50
CA HIS A 3 -3.54 14.96 -14.28
C HIS A 3 -4.08 15.56 -15.60
N GLU A 4 -3.21 15.83 -16.58
CA GLU A 4 -3.63 16.35 -17.89
C GLU A 4 -4.44 15.33 -18.68
N LEU A 5 -4.07 14.04 -18.60
CA LEU A 5 -4.84 12.95 -19.20
C LEU A 5 -6.21 12.86 -18.52
N TYR A 6 -6.27 12.86 -17.20
CA TYR A 6 -7.54 12.90 -16.48
C TYR A 6 -8.43 14.08 -16.93
N MET A 7 -7.87 15.29 -17.06
CA MET A 7 -8.63 16.46 -17.53
C MET A 7 -9.08 16.36 -18.99
N LYS A 8 -8.37 15.60 -19.84
CA LYS A 8 -8.65 15.51 -21.29
C LYS A 8 -9.56 14.34 -21.66
N ILE A 9 -9.38 13.17 -21.02
CA ILE A 9 -10.05 11.91 -21.37
C ILE A 9 -10.91 11.35 -20.23
N GLY A 10 -10.91 12.00 -19.06
CA GLY A 10 -11.81 11.70 -17.96
C GLY A 10 -11.24 10.72 -16.93
N SER A 11 -12.14 10.17 -16.11
CA SER A 11 -11.83 9.38 -14.91
C SER A 11 -11.23 8.00 -15.18
N VAL A 12 -11.41 7.45 -16.39
CA VAL A 12 -10.90 6.11 -16.75
C VAL A 12 -10.11 6.21 -18.04
N PHE A 13 -8.84 5.83 -17.97
CA PHE A 13 -8.00 5.78 -19.16
C PHE A 13 -6.87 4.78 -19.04
N THR A 14 -6.42 4.26 -20.17
CA THR A 14 -5.30 3.33 -20.25
C THR A 14 -4.14 3.98 -20.99
N ILE A 15 -2.95 3.92 -20.40
CA ILE A 15 -1.69 4.23 -21.08
C ILE A 15 -0.92 2.94 -21.34
N SER A 16 -0.16 2.92 -22.42
CA SER A 16 0.77 1.83 -22.71
C SER A 16 2.21 2.30 -22.49
N VAL A 17 2.88 1.71 -21.51
CA VAL A 17 4.30 1.97 -21.23
C VAL A 17 5.13 1.00 -22.07
N ALA A 18 5.90 1.55 -23.02
CA ALA A 18 6.78 0.81 -23.91
C ALA A 18 6.11 -0.37 -24.66
N ARG A 19 4.79 -0.32 -24.90
CA ARG A 19 3.97 -1.40 -25.52
C ARG A 19 3.95 -2.74 -24.78
N ILE A 20 4.63 -2.83 -23.64
CA ILE A 20 4.76 -4.05 -22.83
C ILE A 20 3.76 -4.01 -21.68
N LEU A 21 3.64 -2.86 -21.01
CA LEU A 21 2.76 -2.71 -19.86
C LEU A 21 1.57 -1.83 -20.22
N LYS A 22 0.36 -2.32 -19.94
CA LYS A 22 -0.86 -1.51 -20.01
C LYS A 22 -1.26 -1.14 -18.59
N ALA A 23 -1.32 0.15 -18.31
CA ALA A 23 -1.74 0.68 -17.01
C ALA A 23 -3.07 1.41 -17.20
N THR A 24 -4.12 0.91 -16.57
CA THR A 24 -5.45 1.55 -16.53
C THR A 24 -5.57 2.34 -15.23
N PHE A 25 -5.85 3.63 -15.36
CA PHE A 25 -6.04 4.57 -14.27
C PHE A 25 -7.54 4.71 -14.00
N LEU A 26 -7.91 4.66 -12.73
CA LEU A 26 -9.26 4.85 -12.21
C LEU A 26 -9.22 6.01 -11.21
N VAL A 27 -9.58 7.22 -11.67
CA VAL A 27 -9.45 8.47 -10.92
C VAL A 27 -10.82 8.95 -10.46
N GLY A 28 -11.00 9.05 -9.14
CA GLY A 28 -12.26 9.48 -8.50
C GLY A 28 -12.98 8.34 -7.78
N PRO A 29 -13.79 8.65 -6.76
CA PRO A 29 -14.43 7.65 -5.90
C PRO A 29 -15.43 6.75 -6.64
N GLU A 30 -16.08 7.26 -7.70
CA GLU A 30 -17.08 6.52 -8.47
C GLU A 30 -16.47 5.32 -9.21
N VAL A 31 -15.19 5.41 -9.58
CA VAL A 31 -14.50 4.39 -10.37
C VAL A 31 -13.44 3.63 -9.57
N SER A 32 -12.85 4.23 -8.53
CA SER A 32 -11.81 3.59 -7.73
C SER A 32 -12.34 2.49 -6.82
N VAL A 33 -13.64 2.50 -6.50
CA VAL A 33 -14.30 1.45 -5.71
C VAL A 33 -14.11 0.07 -6.32
N HIS A 34 -14.16 -0.04 -7.65
CA HIS A 34 -13.94 -1.30 -8.36
C HIS A 34 -12.54 -1.87 -8.16
N PHE A 35 -11.54 -1.00 -7.97
CA PHE A 35 -10.17 -1.42 -7.70
C PHE A 35 -9.98 -1.88 -6.25
N PHE A 36 -10.53 -1.14 -5.28
CA PHE A 36 -10.31 -1.42 -3.86
C PHE A 36 -11.24 -2.51 -3.29
N GLN A 37 -12.40 -2.74 -3.90
CA GLN A 37 -13.38 -3.74 -3.47
C GLN A 37 -13.52 -4.91 -4.44
N GLY A 38 -12.75 -4.92 -5.53
CA GLY A 38 -12.73 -6.03 -6.47
C GLY A 38 -12.28 -7.34 -5.82
N LEU A 39 -12.73 -8.47 -6.35
CA LEU A 39 -12.29 -9.78 -5.86
C LEU A 39 -10.81 -9.98 -6.18
N GLU A 40 -10.07 -10.72 -5.35
CA GLU A 40 -8.65 -11.03 -5.62
C GLU A 40 -8.45 -11.73 -6.98
N SER A 41 -9.44 -12.49 -7.46
CA SER A 41 -9.41 -13.11 -8.79
C SER A 41 -9.53 -12.11 -9.95
N GLU A 42 -10.07 -10.91 -9.70
CA GLU A 42 -10.27 -9.84 -10.68
C GLU A 42 -9.17 -8.79 -10.59
N VAL A 43 -8.82 -8.40 -9.35
CA VAL A 43 -7.82 -7.40 -9.01
C VAL A 43 -6.86 -8.01 -8.00
N SER A 44 -5.76 -8.57 -8.51
CA SER A 44 -4.68 -9.11 -7.68
C SER A 44 -3.46 -8.21 -7.72
N HIS A 45 -2.71 -8.21 -6.62
CA HIS A 45 -1.36 -7.68 -6.60
C HIS A 45 -0.40 -8.44 -7.54
N GLY A 46 -0.71 -9.69 -7.89
CA GLY A 46 0.17 -10.52 -8.72
C GLY A 46 1.61 -10.52 -8.19
N ASN A 47 2.56 -10.18 -9.06
CA ASN A 47 3.98 -10.03 -8.72
C ASN A 47 4.43 -8.58 -8.45
N LEU A 48 3.48 -7.63 -8.35
CA LEU A 48 3.79 -6.19 -8.20
C LEU A 48 4.74 -5.89 -7.04
N PHE A 49 4.62 -6.67 -5.95
CA PHE A 49 5.40 -6.51 -4.72
C PHE A 49 6.42 -7.64 -4.51
N GLU A 50 6.73 -8.45 -5.53
CA GLU A 50 7.71 -9.54 -5.42
C GLU A 50 9.09 -9.04 -4.98
N PHE A 51 9.47 -7.83 -5.39
CA PHE A 51 10.71 -7.18 -4.97
C PHE A 51 10.84 -7.03 -3.44
N THR A 52 9.72 -7.05 -2.69
CA THR A 52 9.73 -6.94 -1.22
C THR A 52 10.17 -8.22 -0.52
N VAL A 53 10.11 -9.37 -1.19
CA VAL A 53 10.44 -10.68 -0.63
C VAL A 53 11.90 -10.75 -0.18
N HIS A 54 12.81 -10.13 -0.92
CA HIS A 54 14.22 -10.07 -0.56
C HIS A 54 14.50 -9.25 0.71
N MET A 55 13.66 -8.24 0.99
CA MET A 55 13.81 -7.39 2.18
C MET A 55 13.16 -8.03 3.42
N CYS A 56 11.97 -8.60 3.27
CA CYS A 56 11.16 -9.09 4.39
C CYS A 56 11.30 -10.59 4.67
N ARG A 57 12.05 -11.33 3.83
CA ARG A 57 12.14 -12.80 3.77
C ARG A 57 10.92 -13.46 3.12
N LYS A 58 11.09 -14.74 2.78
CA LYS A 58 10.11 -15.53 2.01
C LYS A 58 8.85 -15.87 2.80
N GLU A 59 8.94 -15.88 4.12
CA GLU A 59 7.85 -16.31 5.00
C GLU A 59 6.93 -15.14 5.42
N VAL A 60 7.15 -13.92 4.88
CA VAL A 60 6.49 -12.69 5.33
C VAL A 60 5.93 -11.91 4.14
N GLY A 61 4.79 -11.24 4.35
CA GLY A 61 4.22 -10.30 3.38
C GLY A 61 3.89 -10.93 2.03
N HIS A 62 4.59 -10.53 0.97
CA HIS A 62 4.38 -11.04 -0.40
C HIS A 62 5.16 -12.32 -0.72
N GLY A 63 5.90 -12.89 0.25
CA GLY A 63 6.55 -14.19 0.08
C GLY A 63 5.62 -15.39 0.31
N VAL A 64 4.42 -15.16 0.86
CA VAL A 64 3.42 -16.18 1.18
C VAL A 64 2.15 -16.00 0.34
N ASP A 65 1.24 -16.98 0.40
CA ASP A 65 -0.05 -16.92 -0.28
C ASP A 65 -0.97 -15.82 0.31
N THR A 66 -2.00 -15.44 -0.46
CA THR A 66 -2.92 -14.36 -0.08
C THR A 66 -3.63 -14.61 1.25
N ALA A 67 -4.04 -15.84 1.56
CA ALA A 67 -4.75 -16.13 2.80
C ALA A 67 -3.83 -15.95 4.01
N THR A 68 -2.60 -16.47 3.93
CA THR A 68 -1.58 -16.25 4.97
C THR A 68 -1.24 -14.76 5.12
N ARG A 69 -1.13 -14.02 4.01
CA ARG A 69 -0.89 -12.56 4.02
C ARG A 69 -2.03 -11.78 4.68
N ILE A 70 -3.28 -12.18 4.49
CA ILE A 70 -4.44 -11.58 5.16
C ILE A 70 -4.35 -11.79 6.67
N GLU A 71 -3.96 -12.98 7.13
CA GLU A 71 -3.73 -13.24 8.56
C GLU A 71 -2.57 -12.42 9.13
N HIS A 72 -1.45 -12.29 8.40
CA HIS A 72 -0.38 -11.36 8.78
C HIS A 72 -0.90 -9.92 8.95
N SER A 73 -1.72 -9.46 8.01
CA SER A 73 -2.31 -8.13 8.03
C SER A 73 -3.22 -7.94 9.25
N ARG A 74 -3.97 -8.98 9.64
CA ARG A 74 -4.82 -8.95 10.84
C ARG A 74 -4.01 -8.70 12.11
N PHE A 75 -2.84 -9.34 12.27
CA PHE A 75 -1.97 -9.10 13.42
C PHE A 75 -1.44 -7.67 13.44
N ILE A 76 -1.04 -7.14 12.29
CA ILE A 76 -0.56 -5.75 12.17
C ILE A 76 -1.68 -4.77 12.53
N VAL A 77 -2.87 -4.91 11.93
CA VAL A 77 -4.02 -4.04 12.21
C VAL A 77 -4.45 -4.10 13.68
N ASP A 78 -4.40 -5.29 14.29
CA ASP A 78 -4.70 -5.44 15.71
C ASP A 78 -3.69 -4.69 16.61
N ALA A 79 -2.40 -4.74 16.27
CA ALA A 79 -1.36 -3.97 16.96
C ALA A 79 -1.50 -2.45 16.76
N LEU A 80 -2.03 -2.01 15.62
CA LEU A 80 -2.25 -0.59 15.28
C LEU A 80 -3.58 -0.02 15.77
N LYS A 81 -4.35 -0.75 16.59
CA LYS A 81 -5.57 -0.20 17.19
C LYS A 81 -5.26 1.01 18.07
N PRO A 82 -6.13 2.04 18.13
CA PRO A 82 -5.88 3.26 18.90
C PRO A 82 -5.48 2.99 20.35
N THR A 83 -6.14 2.06 21.04
CA THR A 83 -5.84 1.69 22.43
C THR A 83 -4.42 1.16 22.61
N ARG A 84 -3.85 0.49 21.60
CA ARG A 84 -2.47 0.01 21.59
C ARG A 84 -1.48 1.05 21.09
N LEU A 85 -1.88 1.94 20.20
CA LEU A 85 -1.01 3.03 19.73
C LEU A 85 -0.75 4.07 20.83
N MET A 86 -1.75 4.35 21.68
CA MET A 86 -1.63 5.37 22.72
C MET A 86 -0.45 5.12 23.69
N ILE A 87 -0.10 3.87 23.97
CA ILE A 87 1.03 3.55 24.86
C ILE A 87 2.40 3.92 24.25
N HIS A 88 2.45 4.14 22.93
CA HIS A 88 3.68 4.49 22.21
C HIS A 88 3.88 6.00 22.07
N VAL A 89 2.89 6.83 22.43
CA VAL A 89 2.97 8.29 22.28
C VAL A 89 4.11 8.87 23.12
N ASP A 90 4.14 8.58 24.42
CA ASP A 90 5.18 9.12 25.30
C ASP A 90 6.59 8.64 24.90
N PRO A 91 6.84 7.34 24.61
CA PRO A 91 8.12 6.89 24.06
C PRO A 91 8.52 7.60 22.76
N MET A 92 7.59 7.80 21.81
CA MET A 92 7.88 8.49 20.55
C MET A 92 8.29 9.95 20.78
N VAL A 93 7.63 10.65 21.69
CA VAL A 93 8.00 12.04 22.05
C VAL A 93 9.41 12.08 22.65
N GLN A 94 9.72 11.16 23.56
CA GLN A 94 11.05 11.09 24.19
C GLN A 94 12.16 10.85 23.15
N GLU A 95 11.95 9.93 22.21
CA GLU A 95 12.90 9.66 21.12
C GLU A 95 13.13 10.91 20.26
N VAL A 96 12.07 11.65 19.91
CA VAL A 96 12.19 12.91 19.15
C VAL A 96 12.99 13.95 19.94
N GLU A 97 12.71 14.14 21.23
CA GLU A 97 13.46 15.07 22.08
C GLU A 97 14.93 14.68 22.22
N LEU A 98 15.24 13.38 22.29
CA LEU A 98 16.60 12.87 22.33
C LEU A 98 17.34 13.20 21.02
N VAL A 99 16.74 12.89 19.87
CA VAL A 99 17.32 13.18 18.56
C VAL A 99 17.60 14.68 18.40
N LEU A 100 16.64 15.54 18.77
CA LEU A 100 16.80 17.00 18.69
C LEU A 100 17.90 17.53 19.61
N ARG A 101 18.16 16.88 20.75
CA ARG A 101 19.29 17.22 21.63
C ARG A 101 20.63 16.80 21.04
N LEU A 102 20.71 15.61 20.44
CA LEU A 102 21.94 15.09 19.83
C LEU A 102 22.35 15.83 18.54
N TRP A 103 21.38 16.45 17.87
CA TRP A 103 21.60 17.21 16.63
C TRP A 103 22.01 18.68 16.87
N LYS A 104 22.04 19.14 18.13
CA LYS A 104 22.58 20.45 18.52
C LYS A 104 24.05 20.33 18.93
#